data_AF-A0A971H6M8-F1
#
_entry.id   AF-A0A971H6M8-F1
#
_cell.length_a   1.000
_cell.length_b   1.000
_cell.length_c   1.000
_cell.angle_alpha   90.00
_cell.angle_beta   90.00
_cell.angle_gamma   90.00
#
_symmetry.space_group_name_H-M   'P 1'
#
loop_
_entity.id
_entity.type
_entity.pdbx_description
1 polymer ?
#
loop_
_entity_poly.entity_id
_entity_poly.type
_entity_poly.pdbx_seq_one_letter_code
_entity_poly.pdbx_strand_id
1 'polypeptide(L)'
;MDYDAIVIGAGHAGIEASLALARMGFKTLLITQSLDAIGRLSCNPAIGGLSKGNLVREVDALGGEMAHLIDKSMIQYRILNRHRGPAVQAPRAQADKFTYHRVAKETLES
;
A
#
# COMPACT_ATOMS: atom_id res chain seq x y z
N MET A 1 -6.37 29.14 0.85
CA MET A 1 -6.17 27.78 1.39
C MET A 1 -4.81 27.34 0.91
N ASP A 2 -3.77 27.55 1.72
CA ASP A 2 -2.43 27.13 1.34
C ASP A 2 -2.19 25.70 1.82
N TYR A 3 -1.60 24.87 0.96
CA TYR A 3 -1.17 23.51 1.25
C TYR A 3 0.34 23.45 1.02
N ASP A 4 1.04 22.69 1.85
CA ASP A 4 2.49 22.49 1.71
C ASP A 4 2.81 21.52 0.56
N ALA A 5 1.90 20.57 0.30
CA ALA A 5 2.04 19.59 -0.76
C ALA A 5 0.68 19.20 -1.35
N ILE A 6 0.68 18.93 -2.65
CA ILE A 6 -0.48 18.41 -3.38
C ILE A 6 -0.07 17.11 -4.06
N VAL A 7 -0.76 16.02 -3.73
CA VAL A 7 -0.58 14.70 -4.35
C VAL A 7 -1.71 14.48 -5.35
N ILE A 8 -1.36 14.19 -6.60
CA ILE A 8 -2.33 13.97 -7.68
C ILE A 8 -2.39 12.47 -8.00
N GLY A 9 -3.54 11.87 -7.68
CA GLY A 9 -3.87 10.47 -7.91
C GLY A 9 -3.76 9.62 -6.65
N ALA A 10 -4.83 8.90 -6.30
CA ALA A 10 -4.88 8.03 -5.12
C ALA A 10 -4.58 6.55 -5.45
N GLY A 11 -3.59 6.32 -6.32
CA GLY A 11 -3.03 4.98 -6.53
C GLY A 11 -2.08 4.58 -5.39
N HIS A 12 -1.46 3.40 -5.50
CA HIS A 12 -0.54 2.88 -4.47
C HIS A 12 0.55 3.88 -4.06
N ALA A 13 1.21 4.52 -5.03
CA ALA A 13 2.24 5.53 -4.73
C ALA A 13 1.66 6.80 -4.10
N GLY A 14 0.47 7.23 -4.53
CA GLY A 14 -0.18 8.43 -4.01
C GLY A 14 -0.68 8.25 -2.58
N ILE A 15 -1.14 7.06 -2.22
CA ILE A 15 -1.49 6.70 -0.83
C ILE A 15 -0.27 6.88 0.07
N GLU A 16 0.85 6.23 -0.27
CA GLU A 16 2.08 6.30 0.54
C GLU A 16 2.62 7.72 0.63
N ALA A 17 2.67 8.45 -0.50
CA ALA A 17 3.16 9.82 -0.53
C ALA A 17 2.30 10.76 0.33
N SER A 18 0.96 10.64 0.23
CA SER A 18 0.05 11.51 0.98
C SER A 18 0.15 11.26 2.49
N LEU A 19 0.18 9.98 2.88
CA LEU A 19 0.30 9.60 4.29
C LEU A 19 1.66 9.96 4.87
N ALA A 20 2.75 9.76 4.12
CA ALA A 20 4.08 10.18 4.56
C ALA A 20 4.13 11.69 4.83
N LEU A 21 3.67 12.51 3.87
CA LEU A 21 3.63 13.96 4.03
C LEU A 21 2.74 14.40 5.21
N ALA A 22 1.54 13.84 5.32
CA ALA A 22 0.63 14.15 6.43
C ALA A 22 1.21 13.76 7.80
N ARG A 23 1.84 12.57 7.92
CA ARG A 23 2.49 12.10 9.16
C ARG A 23 3.71 12.93 9.54
N MET A 24 4.39 13.53 8.58
CA MET A 24 5.47 14.49 8.81
C MET A 24 4.97 15.89 9.24
N GLY A 25 3.65 16.10 9.29
CA GLY A 25 3.03 17.35 9.72
C GLY A 25 2.77 18.36 8.61
N PHE A 26 2.97 17.99 7.34
CA PHE A 26 2.68 18.86 6.20
C PHE A 26 1.18 18.89 5.91
N LYS A 27 0.65 20.08 5.67
CA LYS A 27 -0.72 20.27 5.21
C LYS A 27 -0.84 19.77 3.77
N THR A 28 -1.33 18.55 3.63
CA THR A 28 -1.31 17.80 2.37
C THR A 28 -2.70 17.71 1.74
N LEU A 29 -2.81 17.99 0.45
CA LEU A 29 -4.02 17.79 -0.33
C LEU A 29 -3.84 16.60 -1.28
N LEU A 30 -4.63 15.54 -1.12
CA LEU A 30 -4.74 14.46 -2.09
C LEU A 30 -5.94 14.68 -3.01
N ILE A 31 -5.69 14.75 -4.32
CA ILE A 31 -6.75 14.87 -5.33
C ILE A 31 -6.76 13.60 -6.18
N THR A 32 -7.94 13.01 -6.39
CA THR A 32 -8.10 11.87 -7.28
C THR A 32 -9.39 12.00 -8.08
N GLN A 33 -9.44 11.40 -9.27
CA GLN A 33 -10.60 11.48 -10.16
C GLN A 33 -11.82 10.72 -9.62
N SER A 34 -11.60 9.69 -8.81
CA SER A 34 -12.66 8.89 -8.20
C SER A 34 -12.19 8.34 -6.86
N LEU A 35 -13.00 8.54 -5.82
CA LEU A 35 -12.75 7.97 -4.50
C LEU A 35 -12.92 6.44 -4.51
N ASP A 36 -13.76 5.89 -5.41
CA ASP A 36 -13.98 4.44 -5.55
C ASP A 36 -12.81 3.71 -6.25
N ALA A 37 -11.81 4.46 -6.70
CA ALA A 37 -10.60 3.92 -7.34
C ALA A 37 -9.36 3.97 -6.43
N ILE A 38 -9.49 4.46 -5.20
CA ILE A 38 -8.38 4.53 -4.23
C ILE A 38 -7.76 3.14 -4.03
N GLY A 39 -6.45 3.00 -4.21
CA GLY A 39 -5.76 1.72 -3.94
C GLY A 39 -6.23 0.55 -4.82
N ARG A 40 -6.85 0.80 -5.98
CA ARG A 40 -7.36 -0.26 -6.86
C ARG A 40 -6.22 -1.18 -7.34
N LEU A 41 -6.36 -2.47 -7.05
CA LEU A 41 -5.50 -3.54 -7.58
C LEU A 41 -5.85 -3.87 -9.05
N SER A 42 -5.35 -3.05 -9.98
CA SER A 42 -5.73 -3.06 -11.41
C SER A 42 -5.32 -4.34 -12.16
N CYS A 43 -4.13 -4.88 -11.89
CA CYS A 43 -3.62 -6.05 -12.61
C CYS A 43 -4.06 -7.35 -11.93
N ASN A 44 -3.41 -7.73 -10.84
CA ASN A 44 -3.68 -8.96 -10.11
C ASN A 44 -4.04 -8.66 -8.65
N PRO A 45 -4.88 -9.49 -8.00
CA PRO A 45 -5.24 -9.32 -6.60
C PRO A 45 -4.13 -9.80 -5.66
N ALA A 46 -2.88 -9.34 -5.83
CA ALA A 46 -1.75 -9.80 -5.03
C ALA A 46 -0.74 -8.70 -4.73
N ILE A 47 -0.19 -8.73 -3.52
CA ILE A 47 0.92 -7.88 -3.07
C ILE A 47 2.11 -8.76 -2.68
N GLY A 48 3.32 -8.26 -2.92
CA GLY A 48 4.56 -8.99 -2.70
C GLY A 48 4.96 -9.89 -3.89
N GLY A 49 5.77 -10.91 -3.61
CA GLY A 49 6.53 -11.68 -4.61
C GLY A 49 8.04 -11.54 -4.40
N LEU A 50 8.87 -12.18 -5.23
CA LEU A 50 10.33 -12.25 -4.99
C LEU A 50 10.98 -10.88 -4.71
N SER A 51 10.92 -9.94 -5.64
CA SER A 51 11.47 -8.60 -5.42
C SER A 51 10.49 -7.68 -4.67
N LYS A 52 9.20 -7.83 -4.96
CA LYS A 52 8.15 -6.92 -4.45
C LYS A 52 7.88 -7.13 -2.96
N GLY A 53 8.06 -8.34 -2.44
CA GLY A 53 7.82 -8.67 -1.04
C GLY A 53 8.83 -7.97 -0.12
N ASN A 54 10.10 -7.91 -0.54
CA ASN A 54 11.13 -7.13 0.15
C ASN A 54 10.80 -5.63 0.11
N LEU A 55 10.43 -5.09 -1.05
CA LEU A 55 10.03 -3.68 -1.16
C LEU A 55 8.84 -3.34 -0.25
N VAL A 56 7.83 -4.19 -0.15
CA VAL A 56 6.70 -3.98 0.77
C VAL A 56 7.16 -3.95 2.23
N ARG A 57 8.11 -4.83 2.61
CA ARG A 57 8.69 -4.85 3.96
C ARG A 57 9.58 -3.64 4.24
N GLU A 58 10.26 -3.11 3.23
CA GLU A 58 11.04 -1.89 3.34
C GLU A 58 10.14 -0.67 3.52
N VAL A 59 9.03 -0.60 2.77
CA VAL A 59 8.00 0.44 2.92
C VAL A 59 7.38 0.39 4.33
N ASP A 60 7.03 -0.81 4.82
CA ASP A 60 6.55 -1.05 6.19
C ASP A 60 7.54 -0.55 7.24
N ALA A 61 8.83 -0.90 7.10
CA ALA A 61 9.88 -0.45 8.01
C ALA A 61 10.07 1.07 8.03
N LEU A 62 9.75 1.76 6.94
CA LEU A 62 9.75 3.22 6.83
C LEU A 62 8.44 3.87 7.31
N GLY A 63 7.46 3.08 7.77
CA GLY A 63 6.17 3.57 8.27
C GLY A 63 5.12 3.80 7.18
N GLY A 64 5.27 3.16 6.02
CA GLY A 64 4.26 3.12 4.98
C GLY A 64 3.13 2.12 5.26
N GLU A 65 2.05 2.20 4.50
CA GLU A 65 0.81 1.47 4.81
C GLU A 65 0.61 0.17 4.03
N MET A 66 1.31 -0.04 2.91
CA MET A 66 1.04 -1.16 2.00
C MET A 66 1.03 -2.52 2.71
N ALA A 67 1.90 -2.74 3.70
CA ALA A 67 1.93 -3.98 4.49
C ALA A 67 0.70 -4.15 5.39
N HIS A 68 0.23 -3.08 6.03
CA HIS A 68 -0.98 -3.12 6.85
C HIS A 68 -2.24 -3.27 6.00
N LEU A 69 -2.30 -2.63 4.84
CA LEU A 69 -3.41 -2.76 3.90
C LEU A 69 -3.55 -4.19 3.38
N ILE A 70 -2.43 -4.84 3.03
CA ILE A 70 -2.47 -6.24 2.59
C ILE A 70 -2.83 -7.18 3.74
N ASP A 71 -2.32 -6.98 4.96
CA ASP A 71 -2.64 -7.83 6.10
C ASP A 71 -4.14 -7.78 6.46
N LYS A 72 -4.78 -6.61 6.34
CA LYS A 72 -6.23 -6.44 6.59
C LYS A 72 -7.13 -7.04 5.49
N SER A 73 -6.58 -7.32 4.31
CA SER A 73 -7.34 -7.77 3.14
C SER A 73 -6.89 -9.12 2.58
N MET A 74 -5.91 -9.77 3.22
CA MET A 74 -5.35 -11.01 2.70
C MET A 74 -6.34 -12.17 2.76
N ILE A 75 -6.42 -12.93 1.67
CA ILE A 75 -7.17 -14.19 1.57
C ILE A 75 -6.21 -15.38 1.72
N GLN A 76 -4.99 -15.24 1.19
CA GLN A 76 -3.98 -16.29 1.20
C GLN A 76 -2.59 -15.67 1.34
N TYR A 77 -1.75 -16.27 2.20
CA TYR A 77 -0.35 -15.88 2.38
C TYR A 77 0.60 -17.04 2.09
N ARG A 78 1.76 -16.73 1.50
CA ARG A 78 2.87 -17.69 1.35
C ARG A 78 4.23 -17.00 1.34
N ILE A 79 5.24 -17.73 1.82
CA ILE A 79 6.64 -17.40 1.58
C ILE A 79 7.09 -18.10 0.30
N LEU A 80 7.49 -17.31 -0.70
CA LEU A 80 8.15 -17.83 -1.90
C LEU A 80 9.58 -18.23 -1.56
N ASN A 81 10.10 -19.26 -2.26
CA ASN A 81 11.45 -19.80 -2.02
C ASN A 81 11.72 -20.25 -0.58
N ARG A 82 10.69 -20.70 0.16
CA ARG A 82 10.78 -21.08 1.59
C ARG A 82 11.92 -22.05 1.95
N HIS A 83 12.30 -22.95 1.04
CA HIS A 83 13.38 -23.92 1.26
C HIS A 83 14.77 -23.44 0.81
N ARG A 84 14.87 -22.23 0.26
CA ARG A 84 16.15 -21.59 -0.12
C ARG A 84 16.62 -20.65 0.99
N GLY A 85 17.84 -20.13 0.89
CA GLY A 85 18.40 -19.22 1.89
C GLY A 85 17.57 -17.93 2.10
N PRO A 86 17.63 -17.31 3.29
CA PRO A 86 16.80 -16.15 3.65
C PRO A 86 16.88 -14.98 2.66
N ALA A 87 18.05 -14.76 2.06
CA ALA A 87 18.29 -13.69 1.10
C ALA A 87 17.41 -13.74 -0.16
N VAL A 88 16.82 -14.91 -0.48
CA VAL A 88 15.97 -15.09 -1.67
C VAL A 88 14.53 -15.48 -1.32
N GLN A 89 14.19 -15.51 -0.03
CA GLN A 89 12.83 -15.71 0.45
C GLN A 89 12.05 -14.41 0.39
N ALA A 90 10.78 -14.47 -0.01
CA ALA A 90 9.94 -13.27 -0.06
C ALA A 90 8.47 -13.55 0.23
N PRO A 91 7.79 -12.67 0.98
CA PRO A 91 6.36 -12.79 1.24
C PRO A 91 5.53 -12.46 0.00
N ARG A 92 4.41 -13.17 -0.17
CA ARG A 92 3.38 -12.86 -1.16
C ARG A 92 2.02 -13.18 -0.60
N ALA A 93 1.09 -12.24 -0.70
CA ALA A 93 -0.29 -12.41 -0.31
C ALA A 93 -1.23 -12.15 -1.49
N GLN A 94 -2.34 -12.90 -1.54
CA GLN A 94 -3.51 -12.59 -2.36
C GLN A 94 -4.46 -11.74 -1.52
N ALA A 95 -5.05 -10.71 -2.12
CA ALA A 95 -5.95 -9.76 -1.46
C ALA A 95 -7.38 -9.88 -1.98
N ASP A 96 -8.35 -9.66 -1.10
CA ASP A 96 -9.68 -9.25 -1.51
C ASP A 96 -9.63 -7.80 -2.02
N LYS A 97 -9.95 -7.59 -3.31
CA LYS A 97 -9.78 -6.27 -3.94
C LYS A 97 -10.68 -5.20 -3.31
N PHE A 98 -11.90 -5.56 -2.92
CA PHE A 98 -12.85 -4.62 -2.33
C PHE A 98 -12.42 -4.21 -0.93
N THR A 99 -11.96 -5.17 -0.14
CA THR A 99 -11.45 -4.95 1.20
C THR A 99 -10.18 -4.11 1.16
N TYR A 100 -9.23 -4.40 0.27
CA TYR A 100 -8.01 -3.61 0.10
C TYR A 100 -8.33 -2.14 -0.24
N HIS A 101 -9.24 -1.92 -1.19
CA HIS A 101 -9.73 -0.58 -1.54
C HIS A 101 -10.37 0.13 -0.34
N ARG A 102 -11.29 -0.55 0.36
CA ARG A 102 -12.02 0.01 1.50
C ARG A 102 -11.08 0.44 2.62
N VAL A 103 -10.17 -0.44 3.04
CA VAL A 103 -9.24 -0.11 4.14
C VAL A 103 -8.22 0.94 3.73
N ALA A 104 -7.82 1.01 2.45
CA ALA A 104 -6.97 2.08 1.94
C ALA A 104 -7.66 3.46 2.00
N LYS A 105 -8.94 3.51 1.65
CA LYS A 105 -9.75 4.72 1.75
C LYS A 105 -9.93 5.15 3.21
N GLU A 106 -10.32 4.23 4.09
CA GLU A 106 -10.46 4.49 5.54
C GLU A 106 -9.17 5.04 6.15
N THR A 107 -8.00 4.54 5.71
CA THR A 107 -6.69 4.98 6.21
C THR A 107 -6.30 6.38 5.73
N LEU A 108 -6.78 6.81 4.55
CA LEU A 108 -6.57 8.17 4.05
C LEU A 108 -7.53 9.19 4.67
N GLU A 109 -8.70 8.74 5.13
CA GLU A 109 -9.75 9.59 5.69
C GLU A 109 -9.65 9.76 7.22
N SER A 110 -8.75 9.04 7.89
CA SER A 110 -8.50 9.12 9.34
C SER A 110 -7.52 10.24 9.71
#